data_AF-A0A059X3Z8-F1
#
_entry.id   AF-A0A059X3Z8-F1
#
_cell.length_a   1.000
_cell.length_b   1.000
_cell.length_c   1.000
_cell.angle_alpha   90.00
_cell.angle_beta   90.00
_cell.angle_gamma   90.00
#
_symmetry.space_group_name_H-M   'P 1'
#
loop_
_entity.id
_entity.type
_entity.pdbx_description
1 polymer ?
#
loop_
_entity_poly.entity_id
_entity_poly.type
_entity_poly.pdbx_seq_one_letter_code
_entity_poly.pdbx_strand_id
1 'polypeptide(L)'
;VQSSPLKRAKRRLSNGQKMPSKLISIYSPHQIFPKTRDRGEDLGVPLEDSHGSFIIEHYWGYTKRGRGRTDEYKVEHPKWDLFSTNNEVIDVDFGETYGREFAFLSGQKPFSIVLAAGSDIAVYKGQNLK
;
A
#
# COMPACT_ATOMS: atom_id res chain seq x y z
N VAL A 1 -2.94 18.09 24.98
CA VAL A 1 -1.66 18.47 24.31
C VAL A 1 -1.92 18.45 22.81
N GLN A 2 -1.56 19.53 22.12
CA GLN A 2 -2.12 19.97 20.84
C GLN A 2 -1.94 18.96 19.68
N SER A 3 -3.03 18.64 18.98
CA SER A 3 -3.02 17.92 17.70
C SER A 3 -2.56 18.86 16.59
N SER A 4 -1.33 18.69 16.11
CA SER A 4 -0.85 19.38 14.91
C SER A 4 -1.56 18.82 13.67
N PRO A 5 -2.16 19.67 12.81
CA PRO A 5 -2.74 19.19 11.56
C PRO A 5 -1.63 18.67 10.64
N LEU A 6 -1.75 17.43 10.19
CA LEU A 6 -0.92 16.87 9.13
C LEU A 6 -1.00 17.78 7.89
N LYS A 7 0.01 18.63 7.70
CA LYS A 7 0.22 19.32 6.44
C LYS A 7 0.52 18.24 5.40
N ARG A 8 -0.49 17.86 4.63
CA ARG A 8 -0.33 17.04 3.43
C ARG A 8 0.64 17.78 2.51
N ALA A 9 1.91 17.37 2.50
CA ALA A 9 2.92 17.95 1.64
C ALA A 9 2.44 17.79 0.18
N LYS A 10 2.06 18.90 -0.46
CA LYS A 10 1.71 18.94 -1.88
C LYS A 10 2.99 18.82 -2.70
N ARG A 11 3.65 17.66 -2.65
CA ARG A 11 4.79 17.41 -3.54
C ARG A 11 4.22 17.11 -4.93
N ARG A 12 4.48 17.99 -5.89
CA ARG A 12 4.17 17.73 -7.30
C ARG A 12 4.98 16.50 -7.71
N LEU A 13 4.30 15.47 -8.22
CA LEU A 13 4.96 14.33 -8.85
C LEU A 13 5.61 14.83 -10.14
N SER A 14 6.93 14.69 -10.26
CA SER A 14 7.63 14.84 -11.53
C SER A 14 7.52 13.53 -12.30
N ASN A 15 7.55 13.59 -13.63
CA ASN A 15 7.50 12.37 -14.43
C ASN A 15 8.75 11.52 -14.21
N GLY A 16 8.60 10.19 -14.06
CA GLY A 16 9.73 9.28 -13.83
C GLY A 16 10.38 9.45 -12.46
N GLN A 17 9.65 9.95 -11.47
CA GLN A 17 10.21 10.15 -10.13
C GLN A 17 10.48 8.80 -9.46
N LYS A 18 11.77 8.45 -9.29
CA LYS A 18 12.19 7.28 -8.50
C LYS A 18 11.90 7.51 -7.02
N MET A 19 11.14 6.61 -6.40
CA MET A 19 10.98 6.53 -4.96
C MET A 19 11.86 5.38 -4.45
N PRO A 20 12.72 5.62 -3.43
CA PRO A 20 13.51 4.54 -2.86
C PRO A 20 12.60 3.52 -2.17
N SER A 21 13.01 2.26 -2.21
CA SER A 21 12.46 1.17 -1.43
C SER A 21 12.41 1.52 0.06
N LYS A 22 11.24 1.91 0.53
CA LYS A 22 10.77 1.62 1.88
C LYS A 22 9.58 0.71 1.67
N LEU A 23 9.58 -0.45 2.34
CA LEU A 23 8.55 -1.48 2.30
C LEU A 23 7.21 -0.89 1.82
N ILE A 24 6.81 -1.21 0.59
CA ILE A 24 5.56 -0.69 0.03
C ILE A 24 4.45 -1.47 0.72
N SER A 25 3.99 -0.92 1.84
CA SER A 25 2.75 -1.35 2.45
C SER A 25 1.63 -0.69 1.67
N ILE A 26 0.75 -1.50 1.08
CA ILE A 26 -0.49 -1.05 0.45
C ILE A 26 -1.50 -0.67 1.54
N TYR A 27 -1.07 -0.01 2.63
CA TYR A 27 -1.90 0.47 3.72
C TYR A 27 -1.34 1.77 4.32
N SER A 28 -2.27 2.62 4.76
CA SER A 28 -2.17 4.04 5.11
C SER A 28 -0.96 4.44 5.99
N PRO A 29 -0.40 5.67 5.86
CA PRO A 29 0.90 6.06 6.44
C PRO A 29 0.89 6.35 7.96
N HIS A 30 -0.03 5.79 8.74
CA HIS A 30 -0.04 5.91 10.21
C HIS A 30 0.07 4.56 10.94
N GLN A 31 0.29 3.46 10.23
CA GLN A 31 0.43 2.17 10.88
C GLN A 31 1.87 1.96 11.34
N ILE A 32 1.98 1.82 12.66
CA ILE A 32 3.08 1.18 13.36
C ILE A 32 3.42 -0.08 12.55
N PHE A 33 4.64 -0.10 12.00
CA PHE A 33 5.13 -1.25 11.26
C PHE A 33 4.99 -2.46 12.17
N PRO A 34 4.21 -3.50 11.82
CA PRO A 34 4.48 -4.80 12.40
C PRO A 34 5.94 -5.05 12.06
N LYS A 35 6.79 -5.17 13.08
CA LYS A 35 8.14 -5.68 12.88
C LYS A 35 8.00 -7.15 12.51
N THR A 36 7.55 -7.44 11.29
CA THR A 36 7.54 -8.78 10.72
C THR A 36 9.01 -9.10 10.45
N ARG A 37 9.71 -9.50 11.51
CA ARG A 37 11.15 -9.77 11.50
C ARG A 37 11.50 -11.14 10.91
N ASP A 38 10.51 -12.03 10.80
CA ASP A 38 10.68 -13.36 10.21
C ASP A 38 9.88 -13.49 8.93
N ARG A 39 10.54 -13.29 7.79
CA ARG A 39 10.06 -13.81 6.52
C ARG A 39 10.07 -15.33 6.59
N GLY A 40 9.01 -15.98 6.14
CA GLY A 40 8.95 -17.42 5.98
C GLY A 40 9.65 -17.88 4.71
N GLU A 41 9.18 -18.99 4.15
CA GLU A 41 9.67 -19.56 2.90
C GLU A 41 9.47 -18.60 1.72
N ASP A 42 10.44 -18.57 0.81
CA ASP A 42 10.38 -17.83 -0.45
C ASP A 42 9.44 -18.57 -1.41
N LEU A 43 8.37 -17.90 -1.81
CA LEU A 43 7.34 -18.41 -2.72
C LEU A 43 7.58 -17.95 -4.16
N GLY A 44 8.63 -17.16 -4.41
CA GLY A 44 8.94 -16.54 -5.69
C GLY A 44 7.95 -15.43 -6.07
N VAL A 45 7.91 -15.10 -7.37
CA VAL A 45 6.98 -14.09 -7.90
C VAL A 45 5.56 -14.64 -8.02
N PRO A 46 4.52 -13.79 -7.91
CA PRO A 46 3.13 -14.24 -8.05
C PRO A 46 2.88 -14.87 -9.43
N LEU A 47 2.13 -15.98 -9.42
CA LEU A 47 1.58 -16.58 -10.63
C LEU A 47 0.59 -15.62 -11.29
N GLU A 48 0.52 -15.67 -12.62
CA GLU A 48 -0.51 -14.97 -13.39
C GLU A 48 -1.91 -15.41 -12.92
N ASP A 49 -2.88 -14.49 -12.88
CA ASP A 49 -4.26 -14.71 -12.39
C ASP A 49 -4.41 -15.17 -10.93
N SER A 50 -3.34 -15.11 -10.12
CA SER A 50 -3.41 -15.40 -8.69
C SER A 50 -3.99 -14.24 -7.87
N HIS A 51 -4.48 -14.53 -6.66
CA HIS A 51 -4.92 -13.49 -5.72
C HIS A 51 -3.79 -12.52 -5.35
N GLY A 52 -2.55 -13.00 -5.24
CA GLY A 52 -1.37 -12.16 -5.03
C GLY A 52 -1.15 -11.19 -6.19
N SER A 53 -1.20 -11.69 -7.44
CA SER A 53 -1.08 -10.87 -8.64
C SER A 53 -2.18 -9.81 -8.71
N PHE A 54 -3.42 -10.17 -8.42
CA PHE A 54 -4.55 -9.23 -8.40
C PHE A 54 -4.33 -8.06 -7.43
N ILE A 55 -3.72 -8.31 -6.27
CA ILE A 55 -3.48 -7.28 -5.25
C ILE A 55 -2.27 -6.41 -5.59
N ILE A 56 -1.18 -6.98 -6.10
CA ILE A 56 0.11 -6.26 -6.23
C ILE A 56 0.42 -5.77 -7.64
N GLU A 57 -0.05 -6.45 -8.69
CA GLU A 57 0.26 -6.11 -10.10
C GLU A 57 -0.75 -5.08 -10.68
N HIS A 58 -1.11 -4.07 -9.88
CA HIS A 58 -2.03 -3.00 -10.28
C HIS A 58 -1.29 -1.66 -10.46
N TYR A 59 -0.99 -1.34 -11.71
CA TYR A 59 -0.06 -0.24 -12.04
C TYR A 59 -0.70 1.14 -12.16
N TRP A 60 -2.03 1.26 -12.19
CA TRP A 60 -2.70 2.56 -12.36
C TRP A 60 -3.44 2.97 -11.10
N GLY A 61 -3.24 4.22 -10.68
CA GLY A 61 -3.91 4.82 -9.55
C GLY A 61 -4.66 6.08 -9.95
N TYR A 62 -5.77 6.34 -9.26
CA TYR A 62 -6.63 7.49 -9.50
C TYR A 62 -6.82 8.26 -8.20
N THR A 63 -6.65 9.58 -8.25
CA THR A 63 -6.83 10.44 -7.07
C THR A 63 -7.66 11.65 -7.42
N LYS A 64 -8.82 11.78 -6.78
CA LYS A 64 -9.66 12.97 -6.88
C LYS A 64 -8.93 14.19 -6.29
N ARG A 65 -8.84 15.27 -7.06
CA ARG A 65 -8.13 16.52 -6.71
C ARG A 65 -9.06 17.72 -6.45
N GLY A 66 -10.37 17.57 -6.54
CA GLY A 66 -11.33 18.64 -6.28
C GLY A 66 -12.59 18.53 -7.14
N ARG A 67 -13.23 19.67 -7.39
CA ARG A 67 -14.48 19.77 -8.18
C ARG A 67 -14.22 19.38 -9.65
N GLY A 68 -14.49 18.13 -10.02
CA GLY A 68 -14.41 17.64 -11.41
C GLY A 68 -13.00 17.43 -11.96
N ARG A 69 -12.06 17.06 -11.08
CA ARG A 69 -10.70 16.69 -11.50
C ARG A 69 -10.23 15.46 -10.76
N THR A 70 -9.79 14.48 -11.53
CA THR A 70 -9.10 13.28 -11.06
C THR A 70 -7.73 13.21 -11.74
N ASP A 71 -6.68 13.08 -10.95
CA ASP A 71 -5.35 12.78 -11.48
C ASP A 71 -5.21 11.26 -11.61
N GLU A 72 -4.83 10.81 -12.80
CA GLU A 72 -4.34 9.46 -13.04
C GLU A 72 -2.81 9.44 -12.87
N TYR A 73 -2.26 8.35 -12.34
CA TYR A 73 -0.83 8.12 -12.27
C TYR A 73 -0.53 6.65 -12.48
N LYS A 74 0.64 6.36 -13.07
CA LYS A 74 1.16 5.01 -13.22
C LYS A 74 2.26 4.79 -12.19
N VAL A 75 2.23 3.65 -11.51
CA VAL A 75 3.33 3.13 -10.71
C VAL A 75 3.91 1.96 -11.48
N GLU A 76 5.23 1.92 -11.64
CA GLU A 76 5.95 0.76 -12.15
C GLU A 76 6.86 0.21 -11.08
N HIS A 77 6.86 -1.11 -10.94
CA HIS A 77 7.76 -1.87 -10.10
C HIS A 77 8.11 -3.19 -10.80
N PRO A 78 9.29 -3.78 -10.56
CA PRO A 78 9.53 -5.19 -10.88
C PRO A 78 8.52 -6.07 -10.12
N LYS A 79 8.27 -7.28 -10.64
CA LYS A 79 7.55 -8.31 -9.86
C LYS A 79 8.28 -8.51 -8.53
N TRP A 80 7.52 -8.59 -7.44
CA TRP A 80 8.08 -8.80 -6.12
C TRP A 80 8.03 -10.27 -5.72
N ASP A 81 9.12 -10.72 -5.09
CA ASP A 81 9.14 -12.01 -4.43
C ASP A 81 8.19 -11.99 -3.24
N LEU A 82 7.39 -13.05 -3.15
CA LEU A 82 6.45 -13.30 -2.09
C LEU A 82 7.05 -14.26 -1.08
N PHE A 83 6.70 -14.06 0.18
CA PHE A 83 7.15 -14.90 1.27
C PHE A 83 5.93 -15.39 2.06
N SER A 84 6.03 -16.60 2.60
CA SER A 84 5.07 -17.02 3.62
C SER A 84 5.28 -16.23 4.92
N THR A 85 4.26 -16.25 5.76
CA THR A 85 4.26 -15.56 7.05
C THR A 85 4.17 -16.61 8.16
N ASN A 86 5.12 -16.57 9.09
CA ASN A 86 5.17 -17.57 10.18
C ASN A 86 4.34 -17.16 11.40
N ASN A 87 4.17 -15.86 11.63
CA ASN A 87 3.43 -15.29 12.77
C ASN A 87 2.77 -13.97 12.35
N GLU A 88 1.48 -14.00 12.00
CA GLU A 88 0.80 -12.78 11.56
C GLU A 88 0.14 -12.09 12.75
N VAL A 89 0.61 -10.87 13.03
CA VAL A 89 0.03 -10.01 14.06
C VAL A 89 -0.51 -8.76 13.37
N ILE A 90 -1.82 -8.53 13.51
CA ILE A 90 -2.47 -7.30 13.08
C ILE A 90 -2.64 -6.42 14.32
N ASP A 91 -1.69 -5.51 14.52
CA ASP A 91 -1.72 -4.54 15.61
C ASP A 91 -2.24 -3.19 15.11
N VAL A 92 -3.55 -3.13 14.88
CA VAL A 92 -4.23 -1.95 14.34
C VAL A 92 -5.57 -1.77 15.06
N ASP A 93 -5.78 -0.59 15.65
CA ASP A 93 -7.11 -0.14 16.00
C ASP A 93 -7.81 0.39 14.74
N PHE A 94 -8.67 -0.45 14.14
CA PHE A 94 -9.40 -0.08 12.93
C PHE A 94 -10.48 0.98 13.21
N GLY A 95 -11.00 1.03 14.44
CA GLY A 95 -11.97 2.02 14.87
C GLY A 95 -11.40 3.42 14.88
N GLU A 96 -10.20 3.57 15.44
CA GLU A 96 -9.47 4.85 15.45
C GLU A 96 -8.88 5.22 14.09
N THR A 97 -8.39 4.22 13.33
CA THR A 97 -7.71 4.48 12.05
C THR A 97 -8.68 4.78 10.91
N TYR A 98 -9.80 4.06 10.84
CA TYR A 98 -10.73 4.10 9.70
C TYR A 98 -12.14 4.57 10.07
N GLY A 99 -12.47 4.65 11.35
CA GLY A 99 -13.81 5.00 11.84
C GLY A 99 -14.49 3.85 12.57
N ARG A 100 -15.43 4.18 13.46
CA ARG A 100 -16.10 3.22 14.35
C ARG A 100 -16.80 2.09 13.58
N GLU A 101 -17.30 2.36 12.40
CA GLU A 101 -17.91 1.38 11.50
C GLU A 101 -16.96 0.25 11.08
N PHE A 102 -15.64 0.46 11.18
CA PHE A 102 -14.61 -0.53 10.88
C PHE A 102 -14.01 -1.21 12.12
N ALA A 103 -14.41 -0.82 13.33
CA ALA A 103 -13.87 -1.37 14.58
C ALA A 103 -14.03 -2.90 14.70
N PHE A 104 -15.03 -3.47 14.03
CA PHE A 104 -15.25 -4.92 14.02
C PHE A 104 -14.09 -5.71 13.40
N LEU A 105 -13.26 -5.07 12.56
CA LEU A 105 -12.12 -5.72 11.89
C LEU A 105 -11.01 -6.10 12.87
N SER A 106 -10.89 -5.44 14.02
CA SER A 106 -9.85 -5.74 15.03
C SER A 106 -9.93 -7.17 15.58
N GLY A 107 -11.06 -7.86 15.45
CA GLY A 107 -11.23 -9.26 15.87
C GLY A 107 -11.37 -10.27 14.71
N GLN A 108 -11.25 -9.83 13.45
CA GLN A 108 -11.47 -10.69 12.29
C GLN A 108 -10.17 -11.36 11.84
N LYS A 109 -10.28 -12.63 11.41
CA LYS A 109 -9.19 -13.31 10.72
C LYS A 109 -9.12 -12.79 9.27
N PRO A 110 -7.95 -12.37 8.77
CA PRO A 110 -7.81 -11.97 7.38
C PRO A 110 -8.10 -13.16 6.45
N PHE A 111 -8.75 -12.90 5.32
CA PHE A 111 -9.01 -13.91 4.30
C PHE A 111 -7.71 -14.38 3.61
N SER A 112 -6.77 -13.46 3.39
CA SER A 112 -5.48 -13.72 2.75
C SER A 112 -4.41 -12.81 3.30
N ILE A 113 -3.16 -13.28 3.30
CA ILE A 113 -1.99 -12.51 3.73
C ILE A 113 -0.95 -12.60 2.62
N VAL A 114 -0.42 -11.44 2.21
CA VAL A 114 0.59 -11.33 1.15
C VAL A 114 1.76 -10.54 1.70
N LEU A 115 2.94 -11.15 1.75
CA LEU A 115 4.18 -10.49 2.16
C LEU A 115 5.11 -10.41 0.96
N ALA A 116 5.31 -9.20 0.44
CA ALA A 116 6.17 -8.94 -0.72
C ALA A 116 7.48 -8.25 -0.29
N ALA A 117 8.61 -8.61 -0.91
CA ALA A 117 9.92 -8.00 -0.62
C ALA A 117 10.02 -6.49 -0.93
N GLY A 118 9.06 -5.92 -1.66
CA GLY A 118 9.08 -4.52 -2.10
C GLY A 118 10.27 -4.21 -3.02
N SER A 119 10.26 -3.02 -3.63
CA SER A 119 11.37 -2.57 -4.47
C SER A 119 11.40 -1.05 -4.57
N ASP A 120 12.44 -0.55 -5.25
CA ASP A 120 12.37 0.78 -5.83
C ASP A 120 11.24 0.82 -6.87
N ILE A 121 10.57 1.96 -6.96
CA ILE A 121 9.47 2.17 -7.90
C ILE A 121 9.67 3.45 -8.71
N ALA A 122 9.06 3.48 -9.89
CA ALA A 122 8.91 4.68 -10.69
C ALA A 122 7.46 5.13 -10.71
N VAL A 123 7.23 6.44 -10.52
CA VAL A 123 5.90 7.03 -10.64
C VAL A 123 5.85 7.97 -11.82
N TYR A 124 4.83 7.80 -12.66
CA TYR A 124 4.59 8.60 -13.85
C TYR A 124 3.26 9.31 -13.73
N LYS A 125 3.23 10.52 -14.27
CA LYS A 125 2.00 11.30 -14.33
C LYS A 125 1.14 10.78 -15.49
N GLY A 126 -0.08 10.37 -15.19
CA GLY A 126 -1.09 10.00 -16.18
C GLY A 126 -1.92 11.20 -16.64
N GLN A 127 -3.13 10.92 -17.11
CA GLN A 127 -4.04 11.95 -17.62
C GLN A 127 -4.75 12.73 -16.50
N ASN A 128 -5.27 13.90 -16.85
CA ASN A 128 -6.25 14.58 -16.00
C ASN A 128 -7.64 14.19 -16.50
N LEU A 129 -8.38 13.46 -15.68
CA LEU A 129 -9.75 13.05 -15.96
C LEU A 129 -10.73 14.05 -15.35
N LYS A 130 -11.88 14.24 -16.01
CA LYS A 130 -12.96 15.14 -15.57
C LYS A 130 -13.91 14.42 -14.61
#